data_AF-A0A415SAW5-F1
#
_entry.id   AF-A0A415SAW5-F1
#
_cell.length_a   1.000
_cell.length_b   1.000
_cell.length_c   1.000
_cell.angle_alpha   90.00
_cell.angle_beta   90.00
_cell.angle_gamma   90.00
#
_symmetry.space_group_name_H-M   'P 1'
#
loop_
_entity.id
_entity.type
_entity.pdbx_description
1 polymer ?
#
loop_
_entity_poly.entity_id
_entity_poly.type
_entity_poly.pdbx_seq_one_letter_code
_entity_poly.pdbx_strand_id
1 'polypeptide(L)'
;MKQEEVAYSSEKGYFYIQVCETGYGYTVYDLNLKEIDGGQLDTLDLTITQAAKELMEEYFPNAGSKIMSVNTLHELVDIISSI
;
A
#
# COMPACT_ATOMS: atom_id res chain seq x y z
N MET A 1 11.46 -17.35 -4.25
CA MET A 1 10.83 -16.91 -2.99
C MET A 1 9.63 -16.06 -3.38
N LYS A 2 8.45 -16.27 -2.78
CA LYS A 2 7.36 -15.30 -2.98
C LYS A 2 7.79 -14.01 -2.29
N GLN A 3 7.74 -12.88 -3.00
CA GLN A 3 7.87 -11.57 -2.36
C GLN A 3 6.66 -11.39 -1.44
N GLU A 4 6.89 -10.87 -0.23
CA GLU A 4 5.80 -10.55 0.69
C GLU A 4 5.17 -9.22 0.28
N GLU A 5 3.84 -9.18 0.27
CA GLU A 5 3.03 -8.06 -0.15
C GLU A 5 1.79 -7.95 0.74
N VAL A 6 1.35 -6.72 1.00
CA VAL A 6 0.16 -6.44 1.80
C VAL A 6 -0.58 -5.25 1.22
N ALA A 7 -1.91 -5.35 1.17
CA ALA A 7 -2.80 -4.26 0.80
C ALA A 7 -3.69 -3.89 1.99
N TYR A 8 -3.98 -2.60 2.12
CA TYR A 8 -4.85 -2.04 3.14
C TYR A 8 -5.92 -1.17 2.50
N SER A 9 -7.12 -1.24 3.07
CA SER A 9 -8.21 -0.31 2.82
C SER A 9 -8.37 0.61 4.03
N SER A 10 -8.70 1.87 3.76
CA SER A 10 -9.01 2.89 4.75
C SER A 10 -10.16 3.76 4.25
N GLU A 11 -10.81 4.48 5.16
CA GLU A 11 -11.81 5.51 4.81
C GLU A 11 -11.23 6.70 4.03
N LYS A 12 -9.89 6.79 3.95
CA LYS A 12 -9.18 7.83 3.20
C LYS A 12 -8.60 7.36 1.86
N GLY A 13 -8.60 6.06 1.59
CA GLY A 13 -8.00 5.50 0.38
C GLY A 13 -7.48 4.08 0.55
N TYR A 14 -6.54 3.71 -0.31
CA TYR A 14 -5.94 2.37 -0.34
C TYR A 14 -4.42 2.47 -0.29
N PHE A 15 -3.78 1.47 0.32
CA PHE A 15 -2.33 1.42 0.46
C PHE A 15 -1.83 0.05 0.08
N TYR A 16 -0.78 0.00 -0.72
CA TYR A 16 -0.10 -1.21 -1.15
C TYR A 16 1.37 -1.12 -0.75
N ILE A 17 1.92 -2.21 -0.23
CA ILE A 17 3.34 -2.32 0.11
C ILE A 17 3.85 -3.72 -0.22
N GLN A 18 5.08 -3.79 -0.73
CA GLN A 18 5.76 -5.02 -1.11
C GLN A 18 7.24 -4.97 -0.77
N VAL A 19 7.83 -6.13 -0.47
CA VAL A 19 9.27 -6.27 -0.29
C VAL A 19 9.98 -6.05 -1.63
N CYS A 20 10.99 -5.16 -1.64
CA CYS A 20 11.95 -4.99 -2.73
C CYS A 20 13.37 -5.33 -2.29
N GLU A 21 14.37 -5.15 -3.17
CA GLU A 21 15.76 -5.56 -2.89
C GLU A 21 16.39 -4.83 -1.69
N THR A 22 16.04 -3.56 -1.46
CA THR A 22 16.66 -2.70 -0.43
C THR A 22 15.68 -2.23 0.65
N GLY A 23 14.46 -2.78 0.69
CA GLY A 23 13.44 -2.40 1.66
C GLY A 23 12.03 -2.67 1.15
N TYR A 24 11.21 -1.63 1.04
CA TYR A 24 9.80 -1.75 0.66
C TYR A 24 9.39 -0.76 -0.41
N GLY A 25 8.80 -1.25 -1.51
CA GLY A 25 8.07 -0.40 -2.45
C GLY A 25 6.63 -0.21 -1.97
N TYR A 26 6.11 1.01 -2.05
CA TYR A 26 4.73 1.31 -1.67
C TYR A 26 4.01 2.16 -2.70
N THR A 27 2.68 2.05 -2.72
CA THR A 27 1.79 2.87 -3.55
C THR A 27 0.58 3.27 -2.72
N VAL A 28 0.20 4.54 -2.82
CA VAL A 28 -0.94 5.15 -2.13
C VAL A 28 -1.96 5.56 -3.17
N TYR A 29 -3.21 5.17 -2.94
CA TYR A 29 -4.33 5.51 -3.80
C TYR A 29 -5.38 6.30 -3.03
N ASP A 30 -6.08 7.21 -3.73
CA ASP A 30 -7.30 7.83 -3.20
C ASP A 30 -8.50 6.85 -3.22
N LEU A 31 -9.67 7.32 -2.77
CA LEU A 31 -10.90 6.53 -2.75
C LEU A 31 -11.42 6.12 -4.15
N ASN A 32 -10.94 6.75 -5.21
CA ASN A 32 -11.27 6.41 -6.59
C ASN A 32 -10.22 5.49 -7.23
N LEU A 33 -9.31 4.91 -6.42
CA LEU A 33 -8.21 4.07 -6.87
C LEU A 33 -7.22 4.78 -7.79
N LYS A 34 -7.20 6.12 -7.77
CA LYS A 34 -6.19 6.89 -8.47
C LYS A 34 -4.94 6.95 -7.60
N GLU A 35 -3.79 6.60 -8.18
CA GLU A 35 -2.51 6.77 -7.51
C GLU A 35 -2.30 8.25 -7.15
N ILE A 36 -2.03 8.51 -5.87
CA ILE A 36 -1.72 9.84 -5.35
C ILE A 36 -0.25 9.98 -4.98
N ASP A 37 0.40 8.88 -4.59
CA ASP A 37 1.82 8.83 -4.30
C ASP A 37 2.34 7.39 -4.41
N GLY A 38 3.65 7.26 -4.56
CA GLY A 38 4.34 5.99 -4.63
C GLY A 38 5.83 6.18 -4.45
N GLY A 39 6.48 5.22 -3.79
CA GLY A 39 7.88 5.37 -3.45
C GLY A 39 8.51 4.11 -2.91
N GLN A 40 9.71 4.29 -2.37
CA GLN A 40 10.50 3.24 -1.78
C GLN A 40 10.99 3.66 -0.40
N LEU A 41 10.76 2.81 0.58
CA LEU A 41 11.32 2.91 1.92
C LEU A 41 12.55 2.00 2.00
N ASP A 42 13.74 2.59 1.85
CA ASP A 42 15.03 1.89 1.90
C ASP A 42 15.47 1.56 3.32
N THR A 43 14.70 0.70 3.98
CA THR A 43 15.06 0.15 5.29
C THR A 43 14.69 -1.33 5.39
N LEU A 44 15.57 -2.10 6.01
CA LEU A 44 15.34 -3.49 6.40
C LEU A 44 15.18 -3.62 7.93
N ASP A 45 15.22 -2.51 8.66
CA ASP A 45 15.15 -2.49 10.12
C ASP A 45 13.71 -2.70 10.63
N LEU A 46 12.73 -2.53 9.75
CA LEU A 46 11.31 -2.69 10.01
C LEU A 46 10.80 -3.95 9.33
N THR A 47 9.82 -4.62 9.96
CA THR A 47 8.97 -5.59 9.26
C THR A 47 8.01 -4.87 8.30
N ILE A 48 7.50 -5.57 7.28
CA ILE A 48 6.54 -4.99 6.32
C ILE A 48 5.32 -4.36 7.01
N THR A 49 4.81 -4.96 8.08
CA THR A 49 3.67 -4.43 8.85
C THR A 49 4.04 -3.16 9.63
N GLN A 50 5.28 -3.05 10.13
CA GLN A 50 5.76 -1.83 10.81
C GLN A 50 5.98 -0.70 9.80
N ALA A 51 6.64 -0.99 8.67
CA ALA A 51 6.80 -0.05 7.57
C ALA A 51 5.45 0.46 7.04
N ALA A 52 4.48 -0.45 6.85
CA ALA A 52 3.13 -0.10 6.45
C ALA A 52 2.47 0.82 7.47
N LYS A 53 2.56 0.52 8.77
CA LYS A 53 1.95 1.33 9.82
C LYS A 53 2.51 2.75 9.85
N GLU A 54 3.84 2.91 9.73
CA GLU A 54 4.47 4.23 9.73
C GLU A 54 4.03 5.06 8.52
N LEU A 55 4.09 4.48 7.31
CA LEU A 55 3.64 5.16 6.09
C LEU A 55 2.14 5.47 6.14
N MET A 56 1.31 4.56 6.62
CA MET A 56 -0.13 4.80 6.73
C MET A 56 -0.48 5.90 7.74
N GLU A 57 0.30 6.12 8.80
CA GLU A 57 0.08 7.26 9.69
C GLU A 57 0.42 8.59 9.01
N GLU A 58 1.37 8.60 8.07
CA GLU A 58 1.70 9.78 7.26
C GLU A 58 0.59 10.10 6.25
N TYR A 59 0.16 9.12 5.45
CA TYR A 59 -0.83 9.34 4.38
C TYR A 59 -2.28 9.34 4.89
N PHE A 60 -2.59 8.52 5.89
CA PHE A 60 -3.94 8.34 6.44
C PHE A 60 -3.99 8.60 7.95
N PRO A 61 -3.57 9.80 8.43
CA PRO A 61 -3.44 10.07 9.87
C PRO A 61 -4.77 9.92 10.58
N ASN A 62 -4.80 9.25 11.74
CA ASN A 62 -6.01 8.96 12.51
C ASN A 62 -7.11 8.16 11.76
N ALA A 63 -6.78 7.47 10.68
CA ALA A 63 -7.76 6.66 9.95
C ALA A 63 -7.72 5.20 10.39
N GLY A 64 -8.89 4.56 10.43
CA GLY A 64 -8.94 3.10 10.55
C GLY A 64 -8.43 2.43 9.28
N SER A 65 -7.65 1.36 9.42
CA SER A 65 -7.24 0.52 8.30
C SER A 65 -7.58 -0.95 8.49
N LYS A 66 -7.84 -1.64 7.39
CA LYS A 66 -8.08 -3.09 7.36
C LYS A 66 -7.26 -3.70 6.24
N ILE A 67 -6.59 -4.80 6.54
CA ILE A 67 -5.93 -5.62 5.52
C ILE A 67 -7.00 -6.08 4.52
N MET A 68 -6.68 -5.97 3.24
CA MET A 68 -7.50 -6.47 2.14
C MET A 68 -6.68 -7.39 1.24
N SER A 69 -7.36 -8.10 0.34
CA SER A 69 -6.71 -8.93 -0.67
C SER A 69 -5.93 -8.06 -1.65
N VAL A 70 -4.63 -8.36 -1.84
CA VAL A 70 -3.78 -7.68 -2.82
C VAL A 70 -4.31 -7.88 -4.24
N ASN A 71 -4.68 -9.11 -4.60
CA ASN A 71 -5.32 -9.40 -5.90
C ASN A 71 -6.54 -8.52 -6.13
N THR A 72 -7.39 -8.34 -5.11
CA THR A 72 -8.57 -7.50 -5.25
C THR A 72 -8.21 -6.03 -5.47
N LEU A 73 -7.18 -5.50 -4.79
CA LEU A 73 -6.71 -4.13 -5.04
C LEU A 73 -6.19 -3.98 -6.48
N HIS A 74 -5.33 -4.89 -6.94
CA HIS A 74 -4.79 -4.85 -8.30
C HIS A 74 -5.89 -4.95 -9.37
N GLU A 75 -6.84 -5.88 -9.23
CA GLU A 75 -7.98 -5.99 -10.14
C GLU A 75 -8.80 -4.69 -10.22
N LEU A 76 -9.05 -4.05 -9.07
CA LEU A 76 -9.77 -2.78 -9.02
C LEU A 76 -9.01 -1.64 -9.71
N VAL A 77 -7.70 -1.53 -9.47
CA VAL A 77 -6.82 -0.54 -10.11
C VAL A 77 -6.74 -0.76 -11.62
N ASP A 78 -6.61 -2.01 -12.07
CA ASP A 78 -6.57 -2.38 -13.49
C ASP A 78 -7.88 -2.02 -14.20
N ILE A 79 -9.02 -2.27 -13.57
CA ILE A 79 -10.35 -1.91 -14.09
C ILE A 79 -10.44 -0.39 -14.28
N ILE A 80 -10.05 0.40 -13.27
CA ILE A 80 -10.15 1.87 -13.33
C ILE A 80 -9.17 2.46 -14.34
N SER A 81 -7.97 1.90 -14.46
CA SER A 81 -6.94 2.36 -15.41
C SER A 81 -7.27 2.03 -16.87
N SER A 82 -8.25 1.14 -17.11
CA SER A 82 -8.69 0.73 -18.44
C SER A 82 -9.86 1.56 -18.99
N ILE A 83 -10.37 2.52 -18.22
CA ILE A 83 -11.50 3.42 -18.57
C ILE A 83 -10.96 4.74 -19.11
#